data_AF-A0A2A2EZ95-F1
#
_entry.id   AF-A0A2A2EZ95-F1
#
_cell.length_a   1.000
_cell.length_b   1.000
_cell.length_c   1.000
_cell.angle_alpha   90.00
_cell.angle_beta   90.00
_cell.angle_gamma   90.00
#
_symmetry.space_group_name_H-M   'P 1'
#
loop_
_entity.id
_entity.type
_entity.pdbx_description
1 polymer ?
#
loop_
_entity_poly.entity_id
_entity_poly.type
_entity_poly.pdbx_seq_one_letter_code
_entity_poly.pdbx_strand_id
1 'polypeptide(L)'
;MGLFNLGKKDDYGRQRRVEHRGRHLRASRTGGVALRAQAEAAGVNVTANTSTGFRVSGTPMINTQVALQNGRFVLRGRYREGPTKLNVSKTGATVSTRNALGSFNWIKPNRSSAKVAGVQVRGQNAAFLQMIYMLFVGLAMAVQVLIQALVVLFRLGVLLGGIVYRLALATPYAVAVTKRRFRNWRLARRVSQGMEGLEPPISAWTQEALIAGTALVLVAWGRERDPDEVAQAMQERVASNSETWPVLASATEDLVAVAARVQRLQDNDAEQRAEAPPMVMAALAQRMTEKAPEHTVSETILQADELALEDGDRTQRQEALIEIYADFAGIRFQEPEEVASATNATQSQPESAGGNRGPAPAAHGAYVALNTATEQELQNVPHLGPERARELITMRPITDLNQLTAINGIGATRLDDIRDYGVTLD
;
A
#
# COMPACT_ATOMS: atom_id res chain seq x y z
N MET A 1 29.56 10.12 52.36
CA MET A 1 30.85 10.42 51.69
C MET A 1 31.61 9.11 51.47
N GLY A 2 31.60 8.55 50.26
CA GLY A 2 32.29 7.28 49.99
C GLY A 2 33.80 7.46 49.86
N LEU A 3 34.57 6.79 50.72
CA LEU A 3 36.02 6.62 50.55
C LEU A 3 36.29 5.96 49.18
N PHE A 4 37.20 6.54 48.39
CA PHE A 4 37.78 5.93 47.18
C PHE A 4 36.90 5.68 45.93
N ASN A 5 35.84 6.44 45.69
CA ASN A 5 35.02 6.35 44.44
C ASN A 5 34.47 4.94 44.10
N LEU A 6 34.52 3.99 45.03
CA LEU A 6 33.98 2.64 44.86
C LEU A 6 32.46 2.74 44.62
N GLY A 7 31.94 1.99 43.64
CA GLY A 7 30.53 2.01 43.23
C GLY A 7 30.11 3.18 42.33
N LYS A 8 30.95 4.22 42.17
CA LYS A 8 30.62 5.34 41.26
C LYS A 8 30.86 4.94 39.80
N LYS A 9 29.84 5.10 38.96
CA LYS A 9 29.89 4.84 37.51
C LYS A 9 30.18 6.12 36.72
N ASP A 10 30.86 5.99 35.58
CA ASP A 10 31.01 7.06 34.59
C ASP A 10 29.72 7.19 33.76
N ASP A 11 29.68 8.18 32.86
CA ASP A 11 28.52 8.49 32.00
C ASP A 11 28.14 7.31 31.07
N TYR A 12 28.90 6.22 31.10
CA TYR A 12 28.70 4.99 30.34
C TYR A 12 28.48 3.77 31.25
N GLY A 13 28.11 4.00 32.51
CA GLY A 13 27.77 2.94 33.46
C GLY A 13 28.97 2.12 33.98
N ARG A 14 30.21 2.54 33.72
CA ARG A 14 31.41 1.79 34.11
C ARG A 14 32.04 2.36 35.37
N GLN A 15 32.59 1.50 36.22
CA GLN A 15 33.28 1.91 37.45
C GLN A 15 34.36 2.98 37.17
N ARG A 16 34.27 4.12 37.90
CA ARG A 16 35.27 5.19 37.90
C ARG A 16 36.53 4.72 38.63
N ARG A 17 37.67 5.35 38.32
CA ARG A 17 38.95 5.03 38.97
C ARG A 17 38.83 5.19 40.49
N VAL A 18 39.31 4.17 41.21
CA VAL A 18 39.37 4.13 42.67
C VAL A 18 40.47 5.10 43.13
N GLU A 19 40.07 6.27 43.62
CA GLU A 19 40.95 7.31 44.15
C GLU A 19 40.21 8.15 45.18
N HIS A 20 40.92 8.66 46.17
CA HIS A 20 40.43 9.67 47.10
C HIS A 20 40.92 11.05 46.63
N ARG A 21 40.00 12.00 46.51
CA ARG A 21 40.28 13.37 46.07
C ARG A 21 39.56 14.35 47.00
N GLY A 22 40.32 14.96 47.91
CA GLY A 22 39.90 16.07 48.75
C GLY A 22 40.27 17.43 48.14
N ARG A 23 40.01 18.52 48.88
CA ARG A 23 40.29 19.90 48.44
C ARG A 23 41.77 20.16 48.16
N HIS A 24 42.65 19.63 49.00
CA HIS A 24 44.10 19.81 48.88
C HIS A 24 44.89 18.50 48.87
N LEU A 25 44.23 17.35 48.97
CA LEU A 25 44.87 16.04 49.07
C LEU A 25 44.31 15.08 48.03
N ARG A 26 45.20 14.41 47.31
CA ARG A 26 44.87 13.32 46.39
C ARG A 26 45.63 12.07 46.81
N ALA A 27 44.93 10.98 47.02
CA ALA A 27 45.51 9.68 47.34
C ALA A 27 45.02 8.61 46.35
N SER A 28 45.93 7.85 45.75
CA SER A 28 45.58 6.78 44.80
C SER A 28 46.61 5.66 44.77
N ARG A 29 46.17 4.42 44.49
CA ARG A 29 47.03 3.22 44.48
C ARG A 29 48.25 3.33 43.56
N THR A 30 48.12 3.98 42.40
CA THR A 30 49.21 4.07 41.42
C THR A 30 49.94 5.41 41.44
N GLY A 31 49.43 6.42 42.13
CA GLY A 31 49.97 7.79 42.10
C GLY A 31 50.42 8.32 43.46
N GLY A 32 50.33 7.51 44.53
CA GLY A 32 50.69 7.90 45.89
C GLY A 32 49.78 8.98 46.47
N VAL A 33 50.33 9.72 47.44
CA VAL A 33 49.69 10.87 48.11
C VAL A 33 50.34 12.15 47.58
N ALA A 34 49.52 13.11 47.15
CA ALA A 34 49.98 14.39 46.63
C ALA A 34 49.14 15.53 47.20
N LEU A 35 49.81 16.65 47.52
CA LEU A 35 49.16 17.89 47.92
C LEU A 35 48.97 18.78 46.70
N ARG A 36 47.82 19.46 46.64
CA ARG A 36 47.44 20.35 45.53
C ARG A 36 46.97 21.69 46.08
N ALA A 37 47.50 22.78 45.53
CA ALA A 37 46.95 24.12 45.65
C ALA A 37 46.55 24.62 44.24
N GLN A 38 45.42 25.30 44.14
CA GLN A 38 44.94 25.89 42.89
C GLN A 38 44.42 27.30 43.16
N ALA A 39 44.80 28.24 42.31
CA ALA A 39 44.28 29.60 42.27
C ALA A 39 43.85 29.94 40.85
N GLU A 40 42.83 30.77 40.72
CA GLU A 40 42.30 31.22 39.44
C GLU A 40 42.27 32.75 39.43
N ALA A 41 42.86 33.35 38.40
CA ALA A 41 42.91 34.79 38.23
C ALA A 41 42.80 35.14 36.74
N ALA A 42 41.87 36.05 36.39
CA ALA A 42 41.70 36.58 35.04
C ALA A 42 41.66 35.52 33.91
N GLY A 43 40.92 34.43 34.11
CA GLY A 43 40.79 33.34 33.11
C GLY A 43 42.00 32.42 33.00
N VAL A 44 43.00 32.60 33.87
CA VAL A 44 44.19 31.76 33.98
C VAL A 44 44.16 30.99 35.30
N ASN A 45 44.29 29.67 35.17
CA ASN A 45 44.34 28.71 36.27
C ASN A 45 45.80 28.36 36.60
N VAL A 46 46.21 28.63 37.83
CA VAL A 46 47.53 28.28 38.37
C VAL A 46 47.37 27.13 39.35
N THR A 47 48.08 26.02 39.11
CA THR A 47 48.05 24.82 39.96
C THR A 47 49.46 24.46 40.38
N ALA A 48 49.67 24.28 41.68
CA ALA A 48 50.88 23.70 42.24
C ALA A 48 50.56 22.33 42.84
N ASN A 49 51.38 21.33 42.54
CA ASN A 49 51.21 19.97 43.06
C ASN A 49 52.57 19.37 43.43
N THR A 50 52.67 18.76 44.61
CA THR A 50 53.92 18.20 45.13
C THR A 50 54.50 17.07 44.28
N SER A 51 53.69 16.33 43.52
CA SER A 51 54.15 15.22 42.69
C SER A 51 54.31 15.55 41.21
N THR A 52 53.63 16.59 40.73
CA THR A 52 53.56 16.92 39.28
C THR A 52 54.04 18.32 38.94
N GLY A 53 54.39 19.13 39.94
CA GLY A 53 54.97 20.45 39.81
C GLY A 53 53.95 21.57 39.57
N PHE A 54 54.39 22.61 38.87
CA PHE A 54 53.67 23.86 38.63
C PHE A 54 53.04 23.89 37.23
N ARG A 55 51.79 24.33 37.14
CA ARG A 55 51.05 24.45 35.88
C ARG A 55 50.27 25.75 35.83
N VAL A 56 50.47 26.51 34.76
CA VAL A 56 49.65 27.66 34.36
C VAL A 56 48.82 27.24 33.15
N SER A 57 47.51 27.50 33.13
CA SER A 57 46.66 27.14 32.00
C SER A 57 45.52 28.12 31.78
N GLY A 58 45.19 28.38 30.51
CA GLY A 58 44.04 29.18 30.11
C GLY A 58 43.31 28.53 28.94
N THR A 59 42.09 28.98 28.69
CA THR A 59 41.24 28.51 27.58
C THR A 59 40.88 29.69 26.69
N PRO A 60 41.78 30.11 25.78
CA PRO A 60 41.57 31.29 24.94
C PRO A 60 40.48 31.10 23.88
N MET A 61 40.11 29.86 23.57
CA MET A 61 39.03 29.52 22.63
C MET A 61 38.17 28.38 23.19
N ILE A 62 36.94 28.26 22.68
CA ILE A 62 36.01 27.19 23.05
C ILE A 62 36.66 25.84 22.75
N ASN A 63 36.71 24.98 23.77
CA ASN A 63 37.30 23.64 23.71
C ASN A 63 38.80 23.59 23.34
N THR A 64 39.54 24.70 23.50
CA THR A 64 40.99 24.78 23.32
C THR A 64 41.67 25.22 24.60
N GLN A 65 42.55 24.37 25.13
CA GLN A 65 43.36 24.67 26.30
C GLN A 65 44.81 24.90 25.88
N VAL A 66 45.37 26.01 26.37
CA VAL A 66 46.78 26.34 26.30
C VAL A 66 47.34 26.33 27.72
N ALA A 67 48.45 25.65 27.95
CA ALA A 67 49.06 25.57 29.27
C ALA A 67 50.59 25.51 29.21
N LEU A 68 51.22 25.97 30.28
CA LEU A 68 52.64 25.80 30.56
C LEU A 68 52.77 24.95 31.83
N GLN A 69 53.29 23.73 31.72
CA GLN A 69 53.48 22.81 32.85
C GLN A 69 54.98 22.54 33.03
N ASN A 70 55.57 22.95 34.15
CA ASN A 70 57.01 22.86 34.42
C ASN A 70 57.87 23.34 33.22
N GLY A 71 57.52 24.49 32.64
CA GLY A 71 58.20 25.04 31.46
C GLY A 71 57.81 24.41 30.11
N ARG A 72 57.02 23.33 30.08
CA ARG A 72 56.57 22.69 28.83
C ARG A 72 55.25 23.28 28.32
N PHE A 73 55.27 23.78 27.09
CA PHE A 73 54.05 24.21 26.38
C PHE A 73 53.14 23.03 26.00
N VAL A 74 51.85 23.16 26.32
CA VAL A 74 50.79 22.18 26.08
C VAL A 74 49.63 22.85 25.35
N LEU A 75 49.33 22.37 24.15
CA LEU A 75 48.12 22.70 23.39
C LEU A 75 47.21 21.47 23.31
N ARG A 76 45.93 21.63 23.67
CA ARG A 76 44.91 20.59 23.57
C ARG A 76 43.58 21.18 23.11
N GLY A 77 43.06 20.70 21.98
CA GLY A 77 41.72 21.00 21.49
C GLY A 77 40.87 19.73 21.35
N ARG A 78 39.57 19.80 21.65
CA ARG A 78 38.63 18.70 21.38
C ARG A 78 37.30 19.24 20.83
N TYR A 79 37.05 18.97 19.56
CA TYR A 79 35.93 19.52 18.82
C TYR A 79 34.96 18.42 18.39
N ARG A 80 33.72 18.83 18.10
CA ARG A 80 32.55 18.01 17.69
C ARG A 80 31.89 17.22 18.82
N GLU A 81 30.56 17.13 18.73
CA GLU A 81 29.70 16.34 19.61
C GLU A 81 29.41 14.96 19.02
N GLY A 82 29.05 13.99 19.86
CA GLY A 82 28.78 12.61 19.44
C GLY A 82 29.99 11.66 19.49
N PRO A 83 29.90 10.50 18.81
CA PRO A 83 30.88 9.42 18.93
C PRO A 83 32.21 9.76 18.25
N THR A 84 32.19 10.55 17.18
CA THR A 84 33.39 10.94 16.43
C THR A 84 33.86 12.32 16.85
N LYS A 85 35.10 12.43 17.33
CA LYS A 85 35.70 13.66 17.88
C LYS A 85 36.98 14.03 17.14
N LEU A 86 37.17 15.32 16.91
CA LEU A 86 38.40 15.89 16.37
C LEU A 86 39.27 16.38 17.54
N ASN A 87 40.46 15.82 17.69
CA ASN A 87 41.39 16.18 18.76
C ASN A 87 42.61 16.89 18.19
N VAL A 88 42.87 18.11 18.64
CA VAL A 88 44.05 18.91 18.26
C VAL A 88 45.08 18.88 19.38
N SER A 89 46.35 18.79 19.01
CA SER A 89 47.48 18.78 19.94
C SER A 89 48.68 19.52 19.36
N LYS A 90 49.72 19.77 20.16
CA LYS A 90 51.00 20.35 19.69
C LYS A 90 51.56 19.64 18.44
N THR A 91 51.31 18.34 18.29
CA THR A 91 51.80 17.50 17.18
C THR A 91 50.76 17.26 16.09
N GLY A 92 49.76 18.13 15.97
CA GLY A 92 48.72 18.08 14.94
C GLY A 92 47.36 17.55 15.42
N ALA A 93 46.44 17.44 14.46
CA ALA A 93 45.06 17.00 14.64
C ALA A 93 44.87 15.49 14.42
N THR A 94 43.89 14.89 15.09
CA THR A 94 43.55 13.47 14.98
C THR A 94 42.05 13.25 15.12
N VAL A 95 41.50 12.28 14.39
CA VAL A 95 40.10 11.87 14.50
C VAL A 95 39.99 10.61 15.35
N SER A 96 39.03 10.58 16.27
CA SER A 96 38.76 9.40 17.08
C SER A 96 37.27 9.10 17.15
N THR A 97 36.89 7.84 17.04
CA THR A 97 35.51 7.38 17.23
C THR A 97 35.40 6.59 18.52
N ARG A 98 34.37 6.88 19.31
CA ARG A 98 34.06 6.22 20.58
C ARG A 98 32.93 5.22 20.37
N ASN A 99 33.12 4.02 20.89
CA ASN A 99 32.14 2.94 20.89
C ASN A 99 31.98 2.37 22.31
N ALA A 100 31.18 1.31 22.45
CA ALA A 100 30.93 0.68 23.75
C ALA A 100 32.22 0.21 24.42
N LEU A 101 33.19 -0.32 23.66
CA LEU A 101 34.45 -0.84 24.20
C LEU A 101 35.40 0.27 24.68
N GLY A 102 35.44 1.42 24.00
CA GLY A 102 36.33 2.53 24.30
C GLY A 102 36.45 3.54 23.15
N SER A 103 37.65 4.04 22.86
CA SER A 103 37.89 5.01 21.79
C SER A 103 38.97 4.54 20.83
N PHE A 104 38.66 4.50 19.55
CA PHE A 104 39.61 4.22 18.48
C PHE A 104 40.07 5.51 17.81
N ASN A 105 41.37 5.72 17.66
CA ASN A 105 41.93 6.87 16.94
C ASN A 105 42.37 6.42 15.54
N TRP A 106 41.78 7.01 14.51
CA TRP A 106 41.98 6.64 13.11
C TRP A 106 43.39 6.96 12.59
N ILE A 107 44.03 7.99 13.13
CA ILE A 107 45.33 8.48 12.63
C ILE A 107 46.48 8.03 13.51
N LYS A 108 46.28 7.97 14.84
CA LYS A 108 47.30 7.58 15.80
C LYS A 108 46.80 6.41 16.66
N PRO A 109 46.94 5.15 16.19
CA PRO A 109 46.47 3.95 16.91
C PRO A 109 46.98 3.87 18.35
N ASN A 110 48.20 4.37 18.61
CA ASN A 110 48.79 4.43 19.95
C ASN A 110 48.00 5.33 20.94
N ARG A 111 47.04 6.13 20.47
CA ARG A 111 46.15 6.97 21.29
C ARG A 111 44.77 6.32 21.54
N SER A 112 44.58 5.08 21.08
CA SER A 112 43.35 4.31 21.31
C SER A 112 43.25 3.80 22.75
N SER A 113 42.03 3.52 23.20
CA SER A 113 41.75 2.96 24.51
C SER A 113 40.60 1.96 24.45
N ALA A 114 40.67 0.93 25.27
CA ALA A 114 39.64 -0.09 25.42
C ALA A 114 39.50 -0.43 26.91
N LYS A 115 38.29 -0.77 27.34
CA LYS A 115 38.04 -1.28 28.70
C LYS A 115 37.41 -2.66 28.58
N VAL A 116 38.10 -3.67 29.09
CA VAL A 116 37.67 -5.08 29.10
C VAL A 116 37.71 -5.56 30.54
N ALA A 117 36.64 -6.16 31.03
CA ALA A 117 36.55 -6.70 32.40
C ALA A 117 37.03 -5.71 33.49
N GLY A 118 36.73 -4.41 33.34
CA GLY A 118 37.14 -3.36 34.28
C GLY A 118 38.57 -2.84 34.12
N VAL A 119 39.43 -3.51 33.35
CA VAL A 119 40.81 -3.08 33.06
C VAL A 119 40.86 -2.17 31.84
N GLN A 120 41.47 -0.99 31.98
CA GLN A 120 41.66 -0.06 30.87
C GLN A 120 42.99 -0.31 30.16
N VAL A 121 42.92 -0.85 28.95
CA VAL A 121 44.05 -1.00 28.03
C VAL A 121 44.18 0.28 27.19
N ARG A 122 45.41 0.75 26.97
CA ARG A 122 45.72 1.92 26.13
C ARG A 122 46.88 1.60 25.20
N GLY A 123 46.99 2.34 24.10
CA GLY A 123 48.09 2.14 23.15
C GLY A 123 47.71 1.21 21.98
N GLN A 124 48.71 0.61 21.36
CA GLN A 124 48.55 -0.26 20.18
C GLN A 124 47.65 -1.47 20.47
N ASN A 125 47.85 -2.12 21.62
CA ASN A 125 47.03 -3.28 22.02
C ASN A 125 45.54 -2.91 22.15
N ALA A 126 45.23 -1.68 22.56
CA ALA A 126 43.85 -1.20 22.60
C ALA A 126 43.28 -0.95 21.20
N ALA A 127 44.10 -0.48 20.25
CA ALA A 127 43.68 -0.32 18.87
C ALA A 127 43.34 -1.67 18.21
N PHE A 128 44.18 -2.69 18.45
CA PHE A 128 43.93 -4.05 17.96
C PHE A 128 42.62 -4.62 18.51
N LEU A 129 42.40 -4.51 19.82
CA LEU A 129 41.18 -4.98 20.47
C LEU A 129 39.92 -4.24 19.98
N GLN A 130 40.04 -2.95 19.67
CA GLN A 130 38.97 -2.17 19.04
C GLN A 130 38.64 -2.63 17.62
N MET A 131 39.67 -2.96 16.84
CA MET A 131 39.50 -3.47 15.47
C MET A 131 38.75 -4.80 15.46
N ILE A 132 39.12 -5.73 16.37
CA ILE A 132 38.40 -7.00 16.55
C ILE A 132 36.92 -6.74 16.89
N TYR A 133 36.65 -5.85 17.85
CA TYR A 133 35.27 -5.52 18.21
C TYR A 133 34.47 -4.93 17.05
N MET A 134 35.05 -3.99 16.30
CA MET A 134 34.40 -3.41 15.13
C MET A 134 34.14 -4.45 14.04
N LEU A 135 35.05 -5.43 13.85
CA LEU A 135 34.85 -6.53 12.93
C LEU A 135 33.62 -7.38 13.30
N PHE A 136 33.48 -7.76 14.58
CA PHE A 136 32.32 -8.54 15.04
C PHE A 136 31.00 -7.76 14.91
N VAL A 137 30.99 -6.47 15.27
CA VAL A 137 29.82 -5.62 15.10
C VAL A 137 29.48 -5.45 13.61
N GLY A 138 30.48 -5.25 12.76
CA GLY A 138 30.32 -5.17 11.32
C GLY A 138 29.73 -6.45 10.72
N LEU A 139 30.23 -7.61 11.16
CA LEU A 139 29.70 -8.91 10.72
C LEU A 139 28.25 -9.11 11.15
N ALA A 140 27.90 -8.78 12.40
CA ALA A 140 26.52 -8.87 12.87
C ALA A 140 25.58 -7.94 12.08
N MET A 141 26.00 -6.71 11.80
CA MET A 141 25.22 -5.80 10.95
C MET A 141 25.09 -6.31 9.51
N ALA A 142 26.15 -6.89 8.94
CA ALA A 142 26.10 -7.47 7.60
C ALA A 142 25.09 -8.64 7.53
N VAL A 143 25.09 -9.52 8.53
CA VAL A 143 24.09 -10.60 8.64
C VAL A 143 22.68 -10.05 8.76
N GLN A 144 22.47 -9.01 9.57
CA GLN A 144 21.16 -8.37 9.72
C GLN A 144 20.66 -7.76 8.41
N VAL A 145 21.53 -7.04 7.68
CA VAL A 145 21.20 -6.47 6.37
C VAL A 145 20.89 -7.57 5.36
N LEU A 146 21.63 -8.68 5.37
CA LEU A 146 21.37 -9.83 4.51
C LEU A 146 19.98 -10.44 4.78
N ILE A 147 19.62 -10.64 6.05
CA ILE A 147 18.29 -11.15 6.43
C ILE A 147 17.19 -10.19 5.94
N GLN A 148 17.36 -8.88 6.14
CA GLN A 148 16.38 -7.90 5.67
C GLN A 148 16.25 -7.91 4.14
N ALA A 149 17.35 -8.02 3.41
CA ALA A 149 17.33 -8.13 1.94
C ALA A 149 16.55 -9.38 1.49
N LEU A 150 16.77 -10.53 2.13
CA LEU A 150 16.03 -11.76 1.84
C LEU A 150 14.52 -11.62 2.11
N VAL A 151 14.13 -10.95 3.20
CA VAL A 151 12.71 -10.69 3.49
C VAL A 151 12.07 -9.78 2.43
N VAL A 152 12.78 -8.75 1.99
CA VAL A 152 12.30 -7.86 0.92
C VAL A 152 12.14 -8.63 -0.39
N LEU A 153 13.13 -9.45 -0.77
CA LEU A 153 13.05 -10.29 -1.97
C LEU A 153 11.87 -11.27 -1.91
N PHE A 154 11.64 -11.89 -0.75
CA PHE A 154 10.49 -12.77 -0.57
C PHE A 154 9.15 -12.02 -0.75
N ARG A 155 9.01 -10.83 -0.15
CA ARG A 155 7.80 -10.00 -0.30
C ARG A 155 7.56 -9.60 -1.76
N LEU A 156 8.61 -9.24 -2.49
CA LEU A 156 8.52 -8.95 -3.92
C LEU A 156 8.08 -10.19 -4.72
N GLY A 157 8.61 -11.36 -4.38
CA GLY A 157 8.19 -12.63 -4.99
C GLY A 157 6.71 -12.93 -4.78
N VAL A 158 6.19 -12.76 -3.56
CA VAL A 158 4.76 -12.94 -3.25
C VAL A 158 3.90 -11.93 -4.02
N LEU A 159 4.30 -10.67 -4.08
CA LEU A 159 3.57 -9.62 -4.80
C LEU A 159 3.51 -9.93 -6.31
N LEU A 160 4.65 -10.28 -6.91
CA LEU A 160 4.73 -10.62 -8.33
C LEU A 160 3.91 -11.88 -8.64
N GLY A 161 4.00 -12.91 -7.79
CA GLY A 161 3.16 -14.10 -7.89
C GLY A 161 1.66 -13.77 -7.82
N GLY A 162 1.26 -12.86 -6.94
CA GLY A 162 -0.12 -12.38 -6.83
C GLY A 162 -0.61 -11.65 -8.09
N ILE A 163 0.24 -10.81 -8.70
CA ILE A 163 -0.06 -10.14 -9.97
C ILE A 163 -0.24 -11.18 -11.09
N VAL A 164 0.70 -12.12 -11.21
CA VAL A 164 0.65 -13.17 -12.24
C VAL A 164 -0.61 -14.03 -12.06
N TYR A 165 -0.95 -14.39 -10.83
CA TYR A 165 -2.15 -15.16 -10.52
C TYR A 165 -3.43 -14.42 -10.93
N ARG A 166 -3.56 -13.14 -10.57
CA ARG A 166 -4.72 -12.31 -10.97
C ARG A 166 -4.81 -12.15 -12.48
N LEU A 167 -3.67 -11.95 -13.15
CA LEU A 167 -3.62 -11.86 -14.60
C LEU A 167 -4.06 -13.20 -15.23
N ALA A 168 -3.58 -14.33 -14.73
CA ALA A 168 -3.97 -15.66 -15.20
C ALA A 168 -5.48 -15.90 -15.07
N LEU A 169 -6.10 -15.47 -13.97
CA LEU A 169 -7.55 -15.55 -13.79
C LEU A 169 -8.34 -14.59 -14.69
N ALA A 170 -7.82 -13.38 -14.94
CA ALA A 170 -8.50 -12.37 -15.76
C ALA A 170 -8.34 -12.59 -17.28
N THR A 171 -7.27 -13.29 -17.70
CA THR A 171 -6.93 -13.45 -19.13
C THR A 171 -8.03 -14.15 -19.93
N PRO A 172 -8.64 -15.28 -19.48
CA PRO A 172 -9.70 -15.95 -20.24
C PRO A 172 -10.89 -15.02 -20.52
N TYR A 173 -11.33 -14.29 -19.50
CA TYR A 173 -12.44 -13.34 -19.63
C TYR A 173 -12.07 -12.18 -20.58
N ALA A 174 -10.90 -11.56 -20.41
CA ALA A 174 -10.46 -10.46 -21.27
C ALA A 174 -10.33 -10.89 -22.75
N VAL A 175 -9.83 -12.10 -23.00
CA VAL A 175 -9.73 -12.68 -24.34
C VAL A 175 -11.13 -12.94 -24.92
N ALA A 176 -12.05 -13.50 -24.14
CA ALA A 176 -13.44 -13.74 -24.57
C ALA A 176 -14.15 -12.43 -24.94
N VAL A 177 -14.06 -11.40 -24.07
CA VAL A 177 -14.63 -10.06 -24.31
C VAL A 177 -14.03 -9.42 -25.57
N THR A 178 -12.72 -9.54 -25.77
CA THR A 178 -12.05 -8.96 -26.94
C THR A 178 -12.47 -9.68 -28.23
N LYS A 179 -12.56 -11.02 -28.21
CA LYS A 179 -13.07 -11.81 -29.33
C LYS A 179 -14.53 -11.45 -29.67
N ARG A 180 -15.38 -11.33 -28.64
CA ARG A 180 -16.79 -10.89 -28.77
C ARG A 180 -16.89 -9.50 -29.40
N ARG A 181 -16.10 -8.54 -28.91
CA ARG A 181 -16.06 -7.17 -29.46
C ARG A 181 -15.64 -7.14 -30.93
N PHE A 182 -14.61 -7.93 -31.29
CA PHE A 182 -14.16 -8.00 -32.68
C PHE A 182 -15.17 -8.69 -33.60
N ARG A 183 -15.81 -9.78 -33.13
CA ARG A 183 -16.93 -10.44 -33.82
C ARG A 183 -18.06 -9.45 -34.09
N ASN A 184 -18.51 -8.72 -33.07
CA ASN A 184 -19.62 -7.78 -33.20
C ASN A 184 -19.28 -6.59 -34.10
N TRP A 185 -18.05 -6.08 -34.02
CA TRP A 185 -17.58 -5.05 -34.94
C TRP A 185 -17.64 -5.52 -36.40
N ARG A 186 -17.21 -6.75 -36.68
CA ARG A 186 -17.29 -7.35 -38.03
C ARG A 186 -18.74 -7.53 -38.48
N LEU A 187 -19.59 -8.07 -37.60
CA LEU A 187 -21.02 -8.27 -37.89
C LEU A 187 -21.74 -6.95 -38.16
N ALA A 188 -21.54 -5.93 -37.33
CA ALA A 188 -22.17 -4.62 -37.49
C ALA A 188 -21.81 -3.98 -38.85
N ARG A 189 -20.53 -4.09 -39.26
CA ARG A 189 -20.10 -3.61 -40.57
C ARG A 189 -20.81 -4.33 -41.71
N ARG A 190 -20.96 -5.65 -41.64
CA ARG A 190 -21.63 -6.43 -42.69
C ARG A 190 -23.13 -6.20 -42.72
N VAL A 191 -23.80 -6.17 -41.56
CA VAL A 191 -25.23 -5.84 -41.47
C VAL A 191 -25.50 -4.46 -42.10
N SER A 192 -24.62 -3.48 -41.90
CA SER A 192 -24.74 -2.16 -42.54
C SER A 192 -24.54 -2.16 -44.06
N GLN A 193 -23.85 -3.16 -44.61
CA GLN A 193 -23.66 -3.32 -46.06
C GLN A 193 -24.89 -3.92 -46.75
N GLY A 194 -25.86 -4.41 -45.97
CA GLY A 194 -27.06 -5.08 -46.49
C GLY A 194 -26.85 -6.58 -46.69
N MET A 195 -27.96 -7.32 -46.75
CA MET A 195 -27.97 -8.75 -47.02
C MET A 195 -28.63 -9.00 -48.37
N GLU A 196 -27.89 -9.60 -49.30
CA GLU A 196 -28.43 -10.09 -50.56
C GLU A 196 -29.19 -11.40 -50.32
N GLY A 197 -30.28 -11.63 -51.07
CA GLY A 197 -31.07 -12.87 -50.98
C GLY A 197 -32.28 -12.83 -50.02
N LEU A 198 -32.45 -11.77 -49.22
CA LEU A 198 -33.63 -11.55 -48.38
C LEU A 198 -34.56 -10.50 -48.99
N GLU A 199 -35.62 -10.96 -49.67
CA GLU A 199 -36.69 -10.10 -50.16
C GLU A 199 -38.02 -10.37 -49.42
N PRO A 200 -38.63 -9.36 -48.77
CA PRO A 200 -38.11 -7.99 -48.57
C PRO A 200 -36.94 -7.96 -47.57
N PRO A 201 -36.12 -6.88 -47.52
CA PRO A 201 -35.03 -6.76 -46.55
C PRO A 201 -35.56 -6.74 -45.12
N ILE A 202 -34.76 -7.20 -44.15
CA ILE A 202 -35.16 -7.29 -42.72
C ILE A 202 -35.64 -5.94 -42.16
N SER A 203 -35.13 -4.82 -42.66
CA SER A 203 -35.61 -3.48 -42.28
C SER A 203 -37.09 -3.24 -42.59
N ALA A 204 -37.64 -3.92 -43.58
CA ALA A 204 -39.05 -3.83 -43.98
C ALA A 204 -39.95 -4.86 -43.28
N TRP A 205 -39.40 -5.77 -42.47
CA TRP A 205 -40.18 -6.82 -41.80
C TRP A 205 -41.09 -6.23 -40.70
N THR A 206 -42.24 -6.86 -40.49
CA THR A 206 -43.17 -6.57 -39.39
C THR A 206 -42.57 -7.04 -38.06
N GLN A 207 -43.16 -6.61 -36.93
CA GLN A 207 -42.71 -7.05 -35.61
C GLN A 207 -42.85 -8.57 -35.49
N GLU A 208 -43.96 -9.12 -35.95
CA GLU A 208 -44.30 -10.54 -35.96
C GLU A 208 -43.28 -11.34 -36.80
N ALA A 209 -42.94 -10.85 -37.99
CA ALA A 209 -41.91 -11.47 -38.82
C ALA A 209 -40.50 -11.42 -38.18
N LEU A 210 -40.17 -10.37 -37.41
CA LEU A 210 -38.91 -10.31 -36.66
C LEU A 210 -38.90 -11.32 -35.50
N ILE A 211 -40.03 -11.53 -34.83
CA ILE A 211 -40.19 -12.52 -33.74
C ILE A 211 -40.01 -13.92 -34.33
N ALA A 212 -40.77 -14.25 -35.38
CA ALA A 212 -40.66 -15.51 -36.11
C ALA A 212 -39.24 -15.75 -36.61
N GLY A 213 -38.61 -14.74 -37.21
CA GLY A 213 -37.23 -14.83 -37.71
C GLY A 213 -36.20 -15.11 -36.62
N THR A 214 -36.34 -14.46 -35.46
CA THR A 214 -35.43 -14.67 -34.32
C THR A 214 -35.54 -16.10 -33.81
N ALA A 215 -36.77 -16.59 -33.67
CA ALA A 215 -37.04 -17.95 -33.21
C ALA A 215 -36.52 -19.01 -34.20
N LEU A 216 -36.78 -18.84 -35.49
CA LEU A 216 -36.32 -19.77 -36.52
C LEU A 216 -34.80 -19.83 -36.66
N VAL A 217 -34.12 -18.67 -36.61
CA VAL A 217 -32.65 -18.65 -36.67
C VAL A 217 -32.06 -19.38 -35.46
N LEU A 218 -32.64 -19.23 -34.27
CA LEU A 218 -32.17 -19.90 -33.07
C LEU A 218 -32.47 -21.41 -33.06
N VAL A 219 -33.70 -21.80 -33.38
CA VAL A 219 -34.17 -23.19 -33.26
C VAL A 219 -33.72 -24.03 -34.47
N ALA A 220 -33.87 -23.52 -35.69
CA ALA A 220 -33.51 -24.26 -36.90
C ALA A 220 -32.00 -24.17 -37.19
N TRP A 221 -31.50 -22.98 -37.50
CA TRP A 221 -30.10 -22.80 -37.88
C TRP A 221 -29.11 -23.01 -36.74
N GLY A 222 -29.53 -22.76 -35.48
CA GLY A 222 -28.74 -23.12 -34.30
C GLY A 222 -28.48 -24.62 -34.16
N ARG A 223 -29.30 -25.47 -34.80
CA ARG A 223 -29.16 -26.93 -34.83
C ARG A 223 -28.90 -27.50 -36.23
N GLU A 224 -28.60 -26.63 -37.21
CA GLU A 224 -28.36 -27.03 -38.59
C GLU A 224 -29.53 -27.81 -39.23
N ARG A 225 -30.77 -27.48 -38.82
CA ARG A 225 -32.00 -28.06 -39.36
C ARG A 225 -32.59 -27.18 -40.44
N ASP A 226 -33.44 -27.79 -41.27
CA ASP A 226 -34.21 -27.09 -42.29
C ASP A 226 -35.25 -26.16 -41.61
N PRO A 227 -35.23 -24.83 -41.87
CA PRO A 227 -36.19 -23.88 -41.35
C PRO A 227 -37.64 -24.20 -41.71
N ASP A 228 -37.92 -24.78 -42.88
CA ASP A 228 -39.28 -25.07 -43.33
C ASP A 228 -39.89 -26.21 -42.50
N GLU A 229 -39.12 -27.27 -42.24
CA GLU A 229 -39.54 -28.36 -41.35
C GLU A 229 -39.72 -27.88 -39.91
N VAL A 230 -38.79 -27.06 -39.42
CA VAL A 230 -38.83 -26.53 -38.06
C VAL A 230 -39.98 -25.56 -37.88
N ALA A 231 -40.30 -24.72 -38.87
CA ALA A 231 -41.40 -23.78 -38.80
C ALA A 231 -42.75 -24.45 -38.64
N GLN A 232 -42.99 -25.55 -39.37
CA GLN A 232 -44.23 -26.32 -39.25
C GLN A 232 -44.36 -26.92 -37.84
N ALA A 233 -43.29 -27.54 -37.33
CA ALA A 233 -43.27 -28.12 -35.99
C ALA A 233 -43.44 -27.05 -34.89
N MET A 234 -42.81 -25.89 -35.04
CA MET A 234 -42.96 -24.76 -34.14
C MET A 234 -44.38 -24.20 -34.15
N GLN A 235 -44.98 -24.04 -35.35
CA GLN A 235 -46.34 -23.55 -35.50
C GLN A 235 -47.35 -24.43 -34.78
N GLU A 236 -47.27 -25.75 -34.94
CA GLU A 236 -48.13 -26.70 -34.24
C GLU A 236 -47.94 -26.61 -32.72
N ARG A 237 -46.68 -26.55 -32.25
CA ARG A 237 -46.36 -26.53 -30.82
C ARG A 237 -46.82 -25.24 -30.15
N VAL A 238 -46.52 -24.09 -30.72
CA VAL A 238 -46.93 -22.78 -30.20
C VAL A 238 -48.44 -22.64 -30.25
N ALA A 239 -49.12 -23.10 -31.31
CA ALA A 239 -50.58 -23.07 -31.39
C ALA A 239 -51.25 -23.93 -30.31
N SER A 240 -50.66 -25.07 -29.96
CA SER A 240 -51.19 -25.97 -28.92
C SER A 240 -51.05 -25.41 -27.49
N ASN A 241 -50.16 -24.43 -27.28
CA ASN A 241 -49.82 -23.93 -25.96
C ASN A 241 -49.55 -22.41 -25.94
N SER A 242 -50.49 -21.65 -26.52
CA SER A 242 -50.35 -20.20 -26.72
C SER A 242 -50.18 -19.39 -25.42
N GLU A 243 -50.69 -19.88 -24.29
CA GLU A 243 -50.51 -19.24 -22.97
C GLU A 243 -49.06 -19.33 -22.48
N THR A 244 -48.32 -20.39 -22.85
CA THR A 244 -46.91 -20.55 -22.48
C THR A 244 -46.00 -19.67 -23.32
N TRP A 245 -46.40 -19.38 -24.56
CA TRP A 245 -45.58 -18.69 -25.56
C TRP A 245 -46.25 -17.41 -26.07
N PRO A 246 -46.65 -16.44 -25.23
CA PRO A 246 -47.50 -15.33 -25.66
C PRO A 246 -46.87 -14.45 -26.75
N VAL A 247 -45.54 -14.32 -26.78
CA VAL A 247 -44.85 -13.51 -27.80
C VAL A 247 -44.70 -14.31 -29.10
N LEU A 248 -44.31 -15.58 -29.04
CA LEU A 248 -44.23 -16.42 -30.25
C LEU A 248 -45.61 -16.70 -30.85
N ALA A 249 -46.65 -16.81 -30.02
CA ALA A 249 -48.04 -16.99 -30.45
C ALA A 249 -48.48 -15.85 -31.38
N SER A 250 -48.06 -14.61 -31.09
CA SER A 250 -48.36 -13.44 -31.94
C SER A 250 -47.74 -13.52 -33.35
N ALA A 251 -46.67 -14.32 -33.52
CA ALA A 251 -45.90 -14.44 -34.76
C ALA A 251 -46.14 -15.77 -35.50
N THR A 252 -47.09 -16.58 -35.05
CA THR A 252 -47.29 -17.96 -35.53
C THR A 252 -47.65 -18.02 -37.01
N GLU A 253 -48.42 -17.04 -37.53
CA GLU A 253 -48.81 -16.97 -38.94
C GLU A 253 -47.63 -16.64 -39.87
N ASP A 254 -46.61 -15.93 -39.36
CA ASP A 254 -45.44 -15.52 -40.13
C ASP A 254 -44.33 -16.58 -40.18
N LEU A 255 -44.37 -17.62 -39.33
CA LEU A 255 -43.31 -18.63 -39.21
C LEU A 255 -42.97 -19.28 -40.56
N VAL A 256 -43.96 -19.81 -41.26
CA VAL A 256 -43.73 -20.52 -42.55
C VAL A 256 -43.23 -19.56 -43.63
N ALA A 257 -43.80 -18.35 -43.69
CA ALA A 257 -43.39 -17.35 -44.67
C ALA A 257 -41.95 -16.85 -44.42
N VAL A 258 -41.56 -16.69 -43.16
CA VAL A 258 -40.21 -16.29 -42.76
C VAL A 258 -39.22 -17.43 -42.96
N ALA A 259 -39.60 -18.67 -42.67
CA ALA A 259 -38.76 -19.85 -42.91
C ALA A 259 -38.34 -19.96 -44.37
N ALA A 260 -39.30 -19.87 -45.30
CA ALA A 260 -39.00 -19.88 -46.73
C ALA A 260 -38.05 -18.73 -47.15
N ARG A 261 -38.18 -17.53 -46.55
CA ARG A 261 -37.28 -16.40 -46.83
C ARG A 261 -35.86 -16.67 -46.35
N VAL A 262 -35.74 -17.20 -45.14
CA VAL A 262 -34.46 -17.52 -44.49
C VAL A 262 -33.80 -18.71 -45.20
N GLN A 263 -34.58 -19.69 -45.65
CA GLN A 263 -34.09 -20.88 -46.35
C GLN A 263 -33.41 -20.56 -47.69
N ARG A 264 -33.88 -19.55 -48.41
CA ARG A 264 -33.22 -19.07 -49.64
C ARG A 264 -31.78 -18.61 -49.44
N LEU A 265 -31.38 -18.27 -48.21
CA LEU A 265 -29.97 -17.94 -47.90
C LEU A 265 -29.08 -19.18 -47.79
N GLN A 266 -29.65 -20.39 -47.67
CA GLN A 266 -28.88 -21.64 -47.66
C GLN A 266 -28.41 -22.07 -49.05
N ASP A 267 -28.99 -21.52 -50.13
CA ASP A 267 -28.59 -21.86 -51.51
C ASP A 267 -27.25 -21.22 -51.94
N ASN A 268 -26.65 -20.41 -51.06
CA ASN A 268 -25.39 -19.71 -51.26
C ASN A 268 -24.16 -20.62 -51.03
N ASP A 269 -22.96 -20.13 -51.36
CA ASP A 269 -21.70 -20.86 -51.18
C ASP A 269 -21.47 -21.26 -49.71
N ALA A 270 -20.69 -22.33 -49.47
CA ALA A 270 -20.50 -22.92 -48.13
C ALA A 270 -19.98 -21.92 -47.08
N GLU A 271 -19.13 -20.97 -47.50
CA GLU A 271 -18.61 -19.91 -46.62
C GLU A 271 -19.70 -18.90 -46.23
N GLN A 272 -20.55 -18.51 -47.19
CA GLN A 272 -21.68 -17.60 -46.96
C GLN A 272 -22.75 -18.25 -46.07
N ARG A 273 -22.99 -19.56 -46.25
CA ARG A 273 -23.88 -20.35 -45.37
C ARG A 273 -23.45 -20.36 -43.91
N ALA A 274 -22.15 -20.52 -43.64
CA ALA A 274 -21.65 -20.54 -42.27
C ALA A 274 -21.74 -19.17 -41.58
N GLU A 275 -21.65 -18.09 -42.36
CA GLU A 275 -21.68 -16.72 -41.85
C GLU A 275 -23.10 -16.11 -41.79
N ALA A 276 -24.08 -16.70 -42.45
CA ALA A 276 -25.45 -16.18 -42.52
C ALA A 276 -26.17 -16.15 -41.15
N PRO A 277 -26.18 -17.21 -40.32
CA PRO A 277 -26.91 -17.20 -39.04
C PRO A 277 -26.52 -16.05 -38.08
N PRO A 278 -25.23 -15.80 -37.77
CA PRO A 278 -24.87 -14.70 -36.88
C PRO A 278 -25.17 -13.32 -37.48
N MET A 279 -25.11 -13.18 -38.81
CA MET A 279 -25.42 -11.93 -39.50
C MET A 279 -26.93 -11.63 -39.47
N VAL A 280 -27.76 -12.63 -39.77
CA VAL A 280 -29.23 -12.50 -39.73
C VAL A 280 -29.68 -12.25 -38.29
N MET A 281 -29.13 -12.97 -37.30
CA MET A 281 -29.46 -12.75 -35.89
C MET A 281 -29.13 -11.33 -35.42
N ALA A 282 -27.95 -10.81 -35.78
CA ALA A 282 -27.56 -9.44 -35.46
C ALA A 282 -28.50 -8.39 -36.10
N ALA A 283 -28.90 -8.61 -37.36
CA ALA A 283 -29.82 -7.72 -38.07
C ALA A 283 -31.23 -7.75 -37.48
N LEU A 284 -31.74 -8.94 -37.12
CA LEU A 284 -33.02 -9.12 -36.44
C LEU A 284 -33.02 -8.39 -35.09
N ALA A 285 -31.98 -8.56 -34.28
CA ALA A 285 -31.86 -7.91 -32.97
C ALA A 285 -31.86 -6.37 -33.06
N GLN A 286 -31.12 -5.80 -34.02
CA GLN A 286 -31.12 -4.35 -34.25
C GLN A 286 -32.52 -3.83 -34.62
N ARG A 287 -33.20 -4.52 -35.55
CA ARG A 287 -34.54 -4.09 -36.00
C ARG A 287 -35.62 -4.34 -34.97
N MET A 288 -35.49 -5.37 -34.15
CA MET A 288 -36.41 -5.62 -33.05
C MET A 288 -36.39 -4.46 -32.05
N THR A 289 -35.21 -3.95 -31.71
CA THR A 289 -35.05 -2.83 -30.77
C THR A 289 -35.66 -1.52 -31.30
N GLU A 290 -35.72 -1.36 -32.62
CA GLU A 290 -36.35 -0.19 -33.27
C GLU A 290 -37.87 -0.30 -33.37
N LYS A 291 -38.42 -1.52 -33.49
CA LYS A 291 -39.83 -1.75 -33.84
C LYS A 291 -40.70 -2.35 -32.74
N ALA A 292 -40.11 -2.92 -31.70
CA ALA A 292 -40.82 -3.63 -30.64
C ALA A 292 -40.54 -3.03 -29.25
N PRO A 293 -41.48 -3.16 -28.29
CA PRO A 293 -41.24 -2.80 -26.89
C PRO A 293 -40.10 -3.62 -26.26
N GLU A 294 -39.39 -3.05 -25.28
CA GLU A 294 -38.26 -3.69 -24.58
C GLU A 294 -38.60 -5.07 -24.00
N HIS A 295 -39.80 -5.21 -23.42
CA HIS A 295 -40.33 -6.49 -22.95
C HIS A 295 -40.41 -7.51 -24.10
N THR A 296 -40.92 -7.13 -25.26
CA THR A 296 -41.01 -8.03 -26.42
C THR A 296 -39.64 -8.43 -26.94
N VAL A 297 -38.67 -7.50 -26.95
CA VAL A 297 -37.29 -7.78 -27.38
C VAL A 297 -36.65 -8.87 -26.50
N SER A 298 -36.74 -8.72 -25.18
CA SER A 298 -36.19 -9.69 -24.23
C SER A 298 -36.97 -11.00 -24.22
N GLU A 299 -38.29 -10.93 -24.20
CA GLU A 299 -39.17 -12.10 -24.15
C GLU A 299 -39.10 -12.95 -25.43
N THR A 300 -38.86 -12.34 -26.60
CA THR A 300 -38.68 -13.07 -27.86
C THR A 300 -37.52 -14.06 -27.77
N ILE A 301 -36.36 -13.61 -27.28
CA ILE A 301 -35.18 -14.48 -27.22
C ILE A 301 -35.30 -15.51 -26.10
N LEU A 302 -35.97 -15.18 -24.99
CA LEU A 302 -36.23 -16.13 -23.91
C LEU A 302 -37.17 -17.25 -24.37
N GLN A 303 -38.30 -16.92 -24.99
CA GLN A 303 -39.24 -17.91 -25.49
C GLN A 303 -38.63 -18.78 -26.61
N ALA A 304 -37.86 -18.17 -27.53
CA ALA A 304 -37.16 -18.92 -28.56
C ALA A 304 -36.12 -19.91 -27.98
N ASP A 305 -35.46 -19.53 -26.89
CA ASP A 305 -34.45 -20.33 -26.22
C ASP A 305 -35.07 -21.46 -25.39
N GLU A 306 -36.17 -21.20 -24.67
CA GLU A 306 -36.93 -22.27 -24.02
C GLU A 306 -37.49 -23.28 -25.02
N LEU A 307 -38.00 -22.82 -26.17
CA LEU A 307 -38.43 -23.70 -27.26
C LEU A 307 -37.28 -24.54 -27.82
N ALA A 308 -36.07 -23.97 -27.91
CA ALA A 308 -34.86 -24.69 -28.30
C ALA A 308 -34.43 -25.73 -27.25
N LEU A 309 -34.65 -25.45 -25.96
CA LEU A 309 -34.34 -26.35 -24.84
C LEU A 309 -35.28 -27.56 -24.77
N GLU A 310 -36.53 -27.43 -25.23
CA GLU A 310 -37.45 -28.57 -25.34
C GLU A 310 -36.94 -29.64 -26.32
N ASP A 311 -36.22 -29.22 -27.37
CA ASP A 311 -35.61 -30.13 -28.32
C ASP A 311 -34.28 -30.73 -27.77
N GLY A 312 -33.79 -30.30 -26.59
CA GLY A 312 -32.59 -30.80 -25.90
C GLY A 312 -31.61 -29.70 -25.47
N ASP A 313 -30.43 -30.09 -24.96
CA ASP A 313 -29.40 -29.16 -24.50
C ASP A 313 -28.95 -28.16 -25.58
N ARG A 314 -28.57 -26.94 -25.16
CA ARG A 314 -28.11 -25.88 -26.08
C ARG A 314 -26.86 -26.29 -26.83
N THR A 315 -26.84 -26.02 -28.13
CA THR A 315 -25.64 -26.16 -28.95
C THR A 315 -24.72 -24.93 -28.80
N GLN A 316 -23.43 -25.08 -29.11
CA GLN A 316 -22.49 -23.95 -29.15
C GLN A 316 -22.93 -22.84 -30.13
N ARG A 317 -23.63 -23.21 -31.22
CA ARG A 317 -24.19 -22.23 -32.16
C ARG A 317 -25.35 -21.46 -31.54
N GLN A 318 -26.25 -22.14 -30.83
CA GLN A 318 -27.36 -21.50 -30.13
C GLN A 318 -26.86 -20.52 -29.07
N GLU A 319 -25.87 -20.92 -28.26
CA GLU A 319 -25.23 -20.02 -27.30
C GLU A 319 -24.64 -18.78 -27.98
N ALA A 320 -23.93 -18.95 -29.10
CA ALA A 320 -23.37 -17.84 -29.86
C ALA A 320 -24.45 -16.92 -30.45
N LEU A 321 -25.57 -17.47 -30.95
CA LEU A 321 -26.69 -16.71 -31.50
C LEU A 321 -27.41 -15.91 -30.41
N ILE A 322 -27.65 -16.50 -29.24
CA ILE A 322 -28.22 -15.79 -28.08
C ILE A 322 -27.29 -14.66 -27.65
N GLU A 323 -25.98 -14.90 -27.57
CA GLU A 323 -25.01 -13.87 -27.21
C GLU A 323 -25.00 -12.71 -28.22
N ILE A 324 -25.09 -13.02 -29.52
CA ILE A 324 -25.19 -12.02 -30.59
C ILE A 324 -26.50 -11.24 -30.47
N TYR A 325 -27.63 -11.91 -30.29
CA TYR A 325 -28.92 -11.24 -30.12
C TYR A 325 -28.87 -10.27 -28.95
N ALA A 326 -28.43 -10.74 -27.78
CA ALA A 326 -28.30 -9.91 -26.58
C ALA A 326 -27.38 -8.71 -26.77
N ASP A 327 -26.25 -8.87 -27.49
CA ASP A 327 -25.35 -7.75 -27.78
C ASP A 327 -25.94 -6.69 -28.69
N PHE A 328 -26.62 -7.11 -29.75
CA PHE A 328 -27.16 -6.20 -30.75
C PHE A 328 -28.51 -5.60 -30.32
N ALA A 329 -29.25 -6.29 -29.45
CA ALA A 329 -30.45 -5.79 -28.80
C ALA A 329 -30.16 -4.95 -27.54
N GLY A 330 -28.91 -4.90 -27.08
CA GLY A 330 -28.53 -4.17 -25.87
C GLY A 330 -28.99 -4.82 -24.56
N ILE A 331 -29.37 -6.09 -24.58
CA ILE A 331 -29.80 -6.84 -23.41
C ILE A 331 -28.60 -7.12 -22.51
N ARG A 332 -28.76 -6.78 -21.23
CA ARG A 332 -27.77 -7.03 -20.17
C ARG A 332 -28.48 -7.61 -18.97
N PHE A 333 -27.90 -8.66 -18.37
CA PHE A 333 -28.31 -9.08 -17.04
C PHE A 333 -27.96 -7.98 -16.06
N GLN A 334 -28.98 -7.43 -15.40
CA GLN A 334 -28.80 -6.67 -14.17
C GLN A 334 -28.93 -7.67 -13.03
N GLU A 335 -27.87 -7.87 -12.27
CA GLU A 335 -28.05 -8.41 -10.92
C GLU A 335 -28.95 -7.43 -10.19
N PRO A 336 -30.06 -7.89 -9.57
CA PRO A 336 -30.88 -7.00 -8.77
C PRO A 336 -29.95 -6.36 -7.75
N GLU A 337 -29.77 -5.04 -7.83
CA GLU A 337 -28.99 -4.31 -6.83
C GLU A 337 -29.57 -4.67 -5.47
N GLU A 338 -28.84 -5.45 -4.68
CA GLU A 338 -29.07 -5.51 -3.26
C GLU A 338 -29.05 -4.06 -2.79
N VAL A 339 -30.19 -3.58 -2.32
CA VAL A 339 -30.42 -2.25 -1.77
C VAL A 339 -29.59 -2.10 -0.49
N ALA A 340 -28.28 -2.00 -0.64
CA ALA A 340 -27.29 -1.93 0.42
C ALA A 340 -25.99 -1.33 -0.14
N SER A 341 -26.05 -0.05 -0.55
CA SER A 341 -25.02 0.97 -0.29
C SER A 341 -25.26 2.22 -1.14
N ALA A 342 -26.41 2.88 -0.94
CA ALA A 342 -26.57 4.28 -1.30
C ALA A 342 -25.89 5.18 -0.25
N THR A 343 -24.56 5.08 -0.13
CA THR A 343 -23.74 6.18 0.42
C THR A 343 -22.32 6.02 -0.09
N ASN A 344 -22.07 6.47 -1.31
CA ASN A 344 -20.85 7.17 -1.75
C ASN A 344 -20.73 7.15 -3.27
N ALA A 345 -21.41 8.07 -3.94
CA ALA A 345 -20.85 8.84 -5.06
C ALA A 345 -21.93 9.75 -5.67
N THR A 346 -21.86 11.04 -5.35
CA THR A 346 -22.17 12.07 -6.35
C THR A 346 -21.03 13.08 -6.27
N GLN A 347 -20.19 13.03 -7.30
CA GLN A 347 -19.24 14.09 -7.62
C GLN A 347 -20.01 15.33 -8.10
N SER A 348 -19.54 16.52 -7.72
CA SER A 348 -19.64 17.69 -8.60
C SER A 348 -18.47 18.62 -8.30
N GLN A 349 -17.61 18.84 -9.30
CA GLN A 349 -16.72 20.01 -9.37
C GLN A 349 -17.55 21.31 -9.41
N PRO A 350 -16.93 22.48 -9.18
CA PRO A 350 -16.56 23.28 -10.34
C PRO A 350 -15.18 23.98 -10.25
N GLU A 351 -14.68 24.33 -11.43
CA GLU A 351 -13.43 25.06 -11.70
C GLU A 351 -13.41 26.52 -11.24
N SER A 352 -12.18 27.06 -11.26
CA SER A 352 -11.64 28.32 -10.73
C SER A 352 -12.29 29.65 -11.15
N ALA A 353 -12.34 30.59 -10.20
CA ALA A 353 -11.94 31.99 -10.41
C ALA A 353 -11.39 32.58 -9.09
N GLY A 354 -10.35 33.40 -9.19
CA GLY A 354 -9.42 33.73 -8.11
C GLY A 354 -9.95 34.56 -6.93
N GLY A 355 -9.26 34.42 -5.80
CA GLY A 355 -9.53 35.18 -4.58
C GLY A 355 -8.53 34.83 -3.49
N ASN A 356 -7.33 35.40 -3.58
CA ASN A 356 -6.23 35.24 -2.64
C ASN A 356 -6.62 35.76 -1.23
N ARG A 357 -7.00 34.85 -0.32
CA ARG A 357 -6.94 35.06 1.14
C ARG A 357 -6.64 33.73 1.82
N GLY A 358 -5.43 33.61 2.38
CA GLY A 358 -5.08 32.49 3.25
C GLY A 358 -6.00 32.48 4.48
N PRO A 359 -6.45 31.31 4.97
CA PRO A 359 -7.13 31.25 6.24
C PRO A 359 -6.09 31.18 7.36
N ALA A 360 -6.15 32.19 8.23
CA ALA A 360 -5.64 32.15 9.59
C ALA A 360 -6.42 31.08 10.41
N PRO A 361 -5.89 30.64 11.57
CA PRO A 361 -6.14 29.32 12.14
C PRO A 361 -7.56 29.17 12.68
N ALA A 362 -8.22 28.07 12.33
CA ALA A 362 -9.50 27.67 12.90
C ALA A 362 -9.30 27.02 14.28
N ALA A 363 -9.93 27.63 15.29
CA ALA A 363 -10.02 27.14 16.65
C ALA A 363 -10.53 25.69 16.71
N HIS A 364 -9.77 24.80 17.35
CA HIS A 364 -10.19 23.44 17.66
C HIS A 364 -10.66 23.42 19.13
N GLY A 365 -11.98 23.35 19.33
CA GLY A 365 -12.64 23.39 20.63
C GLY A 365 -13.42 22.12 20.94
N ALA A 366 -12.90 20.94 20.59
CA ALA A 366 -13.46 19.67 21.01
C ALA A 366 -12.53 19.05 22.06
N TYR A 367 -12.88 19.21 23.34
CA TYR A 367 -12.14 18.60 24.42
C TYR A 367 -12.29 17.07 24.37
N VAL A 368 -11.20 16.34 24.16
CA VAL A 368 -11.25 14.86 24.17
C VAL A 368 -11.17 14.36 25.61
N ALA A 369 -12.21 13.63 26.03
CA ALA A 369 -12.38 13.11 27.38
C ALA A 369 -11.60 11.79 27.57
N LEU A 370 -10.46 11.81 28.26
CA LEU A 370 -9.49 10.70 28.25
C LEU A 370 -10.01 9.43 28.94
N ASN A 371 -10.94 9.54 29.89
CA ASN A 371 -11.49 8.40 30.61
C ASN A 371 -12.69 7.76 29.91
N THR A 372 -13.38 8.50 29.03
CA THR A 372 -14.61 8.06 28.37
C THR A 372 -14.50 7.89 26.86
N ALA A 373 -13.55 8.56 26.20
CA ALA A 373 -13.36 8.53 24.75
C ALA A 373 -13.15 7.12 24.19
N THR A 374 -13.60 6.90 22.97
CA THR A 374 -13.39 5.67 22.21
C THR A 374 -11.93 5.54 21.74
N GLU A 375 -11.50 4.33 21.37
CA GLU A 375 -10.14 4.09 20.83
C GLU A 375 -9.85 4.96 19.59
N GLN A 376 -10.87 5.23 18.77
CA GLN A 376 -10.73 6.06 17.56
C GLN A 376 -10.57 7.54 17.90
N GLU A 377 -11.31 8.05 18.89
CA GLU A 377 -11.19 9.44 19.34
C GLU A 377 -9.85 9.71 20.02
N LEU A 378 -9.35 8.75 20.79
CA LEU A 378 -8.00 8.83 21.38
C LEU A 378 -6.92 8.88 20.29
N GLN A 379 -7.09 8.18 19.17
CA GLN A 379 -6.14 8.21 18.06
C GLN A 379 -6.00 9.57 17.38
N ASN A 380 -7.00 10.44 17.53
CA ASN A 380 -6.95 11.81 17.02
C ASN A 380 -6.09 12.73 17.90
N VAL A 381 -5.80 12.33 19.14
CA VAL A 381 -4.92 13.09 20.06
C VAL A 381 -3.46 12.97 19.61
N PRO A 382 -2.70 14.07 19.54
CA PRO A 382 -1.29 14.07 19.15
C PRO A 382 -0.48 13.05 19.98
N HIS A 383 0.39 12.31 19.29
CA HIS A 383 1.25 11.28 19.87
C HIS A 383 0.53 10.05 20.46
N LEU A 384 -0.80 9.97 20.38
CA LEU A 384 -1.59 8.86 20.93
C LEU A 384 -2.05 7.88 19.83
N GLY A 385 -1.09 7.23 19.15
CA GLY A 385 -1.39 6.21 18.13
C GLY A 385 -2.09 4.96 18.69
N PRO A 386 -2.49 4.00 17.82
CA PRO A 386 -3.36 2.88 18.19
C PRO A 386 -2.84 2.03 19.37
N GLU A 387 -1.53 1.79 19.44
CA GLU A 387 -0.92 1.04 20.55
C GLU A 387 -1.04 1.80 21.88
N ARG A 388 -0.82 3.12 21.88
CA ARG A 388 -0.87 3.95 23.09
C ARG A 388 -2.30 4.25 23.53
N ALA A 389 -3.23 4.37 22.58
CA ALA A 389 -4.65 4.48 22.87
C ALA A 389 -5.16 3.24 23.64
N ARG A 390 -4.73 2.03 23.25
CA ARG A 390 -5.05 0.79 23.98
C ARG A 390 -4.41 0.73 25.37
N GLU A 391 -3.15 1.16 25.48
CA GLU A 391 -2.45 1.23 26.76
C GLU A 391 -3.14 2.21 27.72
N LEU A 392 -3.59 3.37 27.20
CA LEU A 392 -4.39 4.34 27.94
C LEU A 392 -5.72 3.75 28.39
N ILE A 393 -6.47 3.07 27.51
CA ILE A 393 -7.74 2.42 27.86
C ILE A 393 -7.55 1.42 29.00
N THR A 394 -6.43 0.71 29.03
CA THR A 394 -6.09 -0.26 30.08
C THR A 394 -5.79 0.42 31.42
N MET A 395 -5.29 1.65 31.41
CA MET A 395 -4.95 2.43 32.61
C MET A 395 -6.10 3.23 33.20
N ARG A 396 -7.28 3.23 32.56
CA ARG A 396 -8.44 4.00 33.04
C ARG A 396 -8.94 3.46 34.39
N PRO A 397 -9.43 4.34 35.28
CA PRO A 397 -9.47 5.79 35.15
C PRO A 397 -8.12 6.44 35.51
N ILE A 398 -7.68 7.40 34.70
CA ILE A 398 -6.54 8.26 35.05
C ILE A 398 -7.04 9.52 35.77
N THR A 399 -6.33 9.92 36.82
CA THR A 399 -6.70 11.06 37.67
C THR A 399 -5.82 12.29 37.47
N ASP A 400 -4.68 12.10 36.78
CA ASP A 400 -3.74 13.17 36.47
C ASP A 400 -3.10 12.92 35.10
N LEU A 401 -2.93 13.97 34.31
CA LEU A 401 -2.38 13.89 32.96
C LEU A 401 -0.93 13.37 32.98
N ASN A 402 -0.17 13.62 34.05
CA ASN A 402 1.20 13.10 34.19
C ASN A 402 1.27 11.57 34.18
N GLN A 403 0.17 10.86 34.48
CA GLN A 403 0.12 9.40 34.41
C GLN A 403 0.32 8.88 32.98
N LEU A 404 0.08 9.68 31.95
CA LEU A 404 0.41 9.34 30.56
C LEU A 404 1.90 9.08 30.36
N THR A 405 2.79 9.59 31.21
CA THR A 405 4.24 9.31 31.11
C THR A 405 4.62 7.87 31.45
N ALA A 406 3.71 7.09 32.03
CA ALA A 406 3.89 5.66 32.22
C ALA A 406 3.77 4.86 30.91
N ILE A 407 3.07 5.41 29.89
CA ILE A 407 2.92 4.81 28.57
C ILE A 407 4.24 4.96 27.81
N ASN A 408 4.72 3.84 27.25
CA ASN A 408 6.00 3.84 26.57
C ASN A 408 6.04 4.80 25.38
N GLY A 409 6.95 5.77 25.47
CA GLY A 409 7.16 6.79 24.44
C GLY A 409 6.37 8.09 24.66
N ILE A 410 5.72 8.31 25.80
CA ILE A 410 5.22 9.64 26.18
C ILE A 410 6.22 10.27 27.16
N GLY A 411 7.06 11.18 26.64
CA GLY A 411 7.97 12.00 27.45
C GLY A 411 7.40 13.40 27.71
N ALA A 412 8.08 14.20 28.53
CA ALA A 412 7.64 15.54 28.93
C ALA A 412 7.21 16.43 27.75
N THR A 413 7.99 16.48 26.67
CA THR A 413 7.67 17.27 25.47
C THR A 413 6.36 16.81 24.79
N ARG A 414 6.09 15.50 24.76
CA ARG A 414 4.86 14.97 24.14
C ARG A 414 3.64 15.18 25.04
N LEU A 415 3.87 15.20 26.35
CA LEU A 415 2.82 15.52 27.33
C LEU A 415 2.36 16.97 27.19
N ASP A 416 3.29 17.89 26.94
CA ASP A 416 2.97 19.30 26.69
C ASP A 416 2.13 19.45 25.40
N ASP A 417 2.49 18.77 24.32
CA ASP A 417 1.71 18.77 23.07
C ASP A 417 0.27 18.20 23.27
N ILE A 418 0.11 17.18 24.12
CA ILE A 418 -1.20 16.61 24.47
C ILE A 418 -2.02 17.59 25.31
N ARG A 419 -1.38 18.31 26.24
CA ARG A 419 -2.04 19.34 27.05
C ARG A 419 -2.55 20.48 26.19
N ASP A 420 -1.74 20.92 25.21
CA ASP A 420 -2.08 22.01 24.30
C ASP A 420 -3.17 21.65 23.29
N TYR A 421 -3.38 20.35 23.02
CA TYR A 421 -4.46 19.86 22.16
C TYR A 421 -5.85 20.01 22.77
N GLY A 422 -5.97 20.19 24.09
CA GLY A 422 -7.26 20.34 24.77
C GLY A 422 -7.88 18.99 25.12
N VAL A 423 -7.30 18.28 26.08
CA VAL A 423 -7.85 17.03 26.63
C VAL A 423 -8.45 17.26 28.02
N THR A 424 -9.46 16.48 28.39
CA THR A 424 -10.08 16.49 29.73
C THR A 424 -9.97 15.11 30.38
N LEU A 425 -10.05 15.07 31.71
CA LEU A 425 -9.99 13.82 32.49
C LEU A 425 -11.38 13.23 32.78
N ASP A 426 -12.44 13.82 32.23
CA ASP A 426 -13.83 13.40 32.49
C ASP A 426 -14.26 12.16 31.68
#